data_AF-A0A6P6XV22-F1
#
_entry.id   AF-A0A6P6XV22-F1
#
_cell.length_a   1.000
_cell.length_b   1.000
_cell.length_c   1.000
_cell.angle_alpha   90.00
_cell.angle_beta   90.00
_cell.angle_gamma   90.00
#
_symmetry.space_group_name_H-M   'P 1'
#
loop_
_entity.id
_entity.type
_entity.pdbx_description
1 polymer ?
#
loop_
_entity_poly.entity_id
_entity_poly.type
_entity_poly.pdbx_seq_one_letter_code
_entity_poly.pdbx_strand_id
1 'polypeptide(L)' 'MSSAAAGRLAKPKLRRLLLDSLKVHIPIAIGLAVATQFSLKFFFKDVRREKIAEFYRTYDAEKEAERLERIGFFERKG' A
#
# COMPACT_ATOMS: atom_id res chain seq x y z
N MET A 1 -3.29 -42.65 -39.72
CA MET A 1 -4.58 -43.35 -39.56
C MET A 1 -5.55 -42.45 -38.82
N SER A 2 -6.76 -42.34 -39.39
CA SER A 2 -8.00 -41.78 -38.82
C SER A 2 -8.10 -40.27 -38.55
N SER A 3 -8.44 -39.54 -39.61
CA SER A 3 -9.45 -38.48 -39.56
C SER A 3 -10.81 -39.14 -39.27
N ALA A 4 -11.29 -39.09 -38.02
CA ALA A 4 -12.70 -39.31 -37.65
C ALA A 4 -12.89 -39.26 -36.12
N ALA A 5 -12.81 -38.05 -35.56
CA ALA A 5 -13.65 -37.62 -34.44
C ALA A 5 -13.48 -36.11 -34.26
N ALA A 6 -13.87 -35.32 -35.27
CA ALA A 6 -14.22 -33.93 -35.02
C ALA A 6 -15.48 -33.92 -34.15
N GLY A 7 -15.31 -34.19 -32.86
CA GLY A 7 -16.39 -34.13 -31.88
C GLY A 7 -17.02 -32.74 -31.96
N ARG A 8 -18.35 -32.70 -32.11
CA ARG A 8 -19.09 -31.43 -32.16
C ARG A 8 -18.74 -30.62 -30.90
N LEU A 9 -18.09 -29.47 -31.09
CA LEU A 9 -17.81 -28.53 -30.00
C LEU A 9 -19.14 -28.09 -29.37
N ALA A 10 -19.24 -28.24 -28.05
CA ALA A 10 -20.40 -27.75 -27.31
C ALA A 10 -20.54 -26.23 -27.54
N LYS A 11 -21.78 -25.76 -27.73
CA LYS A 11 -22.02 -24.35 -28.03
C LYS A 11 -21.53 -23.47 -26.86
N PRO A 12 -20.59 -22.54 -27.10
CA PRO A 12 -20.11 -21.66 -26.05
C PRO A 12 -21.20 -20.64 -25.66
N LYS A 13 -21.06 -20.06 -24.47
CA LYS A 13 -21.90 -18.95 -24.03
C LYS A 13 -21.54 -17.70 -24.86
N LEU A 14 -22.50 -17.15 -25.60
CA LEU A 14 -22.31 -15.97 -26.47
C LEU A 14 -23.02 -14.71 -25.96
N ARG A 15 -23.70 -14.79 -24.80
CA ARG A 15 -24.47 -13.68 -24.23
C ARG A 15 -24.09 -13.46 -22.78
N ARG A 16 -24.19 -12.21 -22.33
CA ARG A 16 -23.95 -11.79 -20.92
C ARG A 16 -22.53 -12.05 -20.40
N LEU A 17 -21.54 -12.20 -21.29
CA LEU A 17 -20.13 -12.40 -20.93
C LEU A 17 -19.59 -11.30 -20.01
N LEU A 18 -19.98 -10.04 -20.26
CA LEU A 18 -19.61 -8.90 -19.42
C LEU A 18 -20.16 -9.04 -17.99
N LEU A 19 -21.41 -9.48 -17.83
CA LEU A 19 -22.03 -9.63 -16.52
C LEU A 19 -21.34 -10.73 -15.71
N ASP A 20 -20.92 -11.81 -16.36
CA ASP A 20 -20.17 -12.89 -15.70
C ASP A 20 -18.78 -12.42 -15.28
N SER A 21 -18.08 -11.69 -16.15
CA SER A 21 -16.78 -11.07 -15.85
C SER A 21 -16.89 -10.09 -14.68
N LEU A 22 -17.93 -9.25 -14.66
CA LEU A 22 -18.14 -8.26 -13.61
C LEU A 22 -18.34 -8.90 -12.23
N LYS A 23 -19.08 -10.01 -12.15
CA LYS A 23 -19.27 -10.77 -10.91
C LYS A 23 -17.98 -11.29 -10.31
N VAL A 24 -16.97 -11.55 -11.13
CA VAL A 24 -15.65 -12.01 -10.70
C VAL A 24 -14.76 -10.84 -10.33
N HIS A 25 -14.68 -9.82 -11.18
CA HIS A 25 -13.71 -8.73 -10.97
C HIS A 25 -14.11 -7.72 -9.89
N ILE A 26 -15.40 -7.44 -9.69
CA ILE A 26 -15.86 -6.53 -8.64
C ILE A 26 -15.38 -6.97 -7.24
N PRO A 27 -15.65 -8.21 -6.76
CA PRO A 27 -15.20 -8.61 -5.43
C PRO A 27 -13.68 -8.66 -5.32
N ILE A 28 -12.97 -9.04 -6.40
CA ILE A 28 -11.50 -9.02 -6.43
C ILE A 28 -10.98 -7.58 -6.28
N ALA A 29 -11.55 -6.62 -7.02
CA ALA A 29 -11.15 -5.23 -6.95
C ALA A 29 -11.38 -4.64 -5.55
N ILE A 30 -12.52 -4.95 -4.92
CA ILE A 30 -12.82 -4.53 -3.54
C ILE A 30 -11.81 -5.14 -2.57
N GLY A 31 -11.54 -6.45 -2.68
CA GLY A 31 -10.58 -7.14 -1.83
C GLY A 31 -9.17 -6.53 -1.95
N LEU A 32 -8.73 -6.24 -3.17
CA LEU A 32 -7.43 -5.63 -3.43
C LEU A 32 -7.35 -4.20 -2.88
N ALA A 33 -8.41 -3.40 -3.03
CA ALA A 33 -8.46 -2.04 -2.50
C ALA A 33 -8.34 -2.04 -0.96
N VAL A 34 -9.07 -2.93 -0.29
CA VAL A 34 -9.01 -3.09 1.17
C VAL A 34 -7.61 -3.53 1.60
N ALA A 35 -7.05 -4.58 0.98
CA ALA A 35 -5.71 -5.06 1.30
C ALA A 35 -4.64 -3.97 1.12
N THR A 36 -4.75 -3.17 0.06
CA THR A 36 -3.83 -2.05 -0.20
C THR A 36 -3.93 -1.00 0.90
N GLN A 37 -5.14 -0.64 1.32
CA GLN A 37 -5.34 0.34 2.39
C GLN A 37 -4.73 -0.12 3.71
N PHE A 38 -4.93 -1.38 4.09
CA PHE A 38 -4.33 -1.94 5.31
C PHE A 38 -2.81 -1.97 5.23
N SER A 39 -2.25 -2.36 4.07
CA SER A 39 -0.82 -2.35 3.84
C SER A 39 -0.23 -0.95 4.05
N LEU A 40 -0.83 0.08 3.44
CA LEU A 40 -0.35 1.46 3.60
C LEU A 40 -0.48 1.97 5.04
N LYS A 41 -1.55 1.57 5.75
CA LYS A 41 -1.74 1.96 7.14
C LYS A 41 -0.63 1.38 8.03
N PHE A 42 -0.44 0.06 7.99
CA PHE A 42 0.50 -0.61 8.88
C PHE A 42 1.96 -0.30 8.53
N PHE A 43 2.32 -0.39 7.25
CA PHE A 43 3.72 -0.25 6.85
C PHE A 43 4.22 1.20 6.81
N PHE A 44 3.35 2.17 6.52
CA PHE A 44 3.78 3.57 6.39
C PHE A 44 3.25 4.44 7.52
N LYS A 45 1.94 4.46 7.76
CA LYS A 45 1.34 5.41 8.71
C LYS A 45 1.71 5.07 10.15
N ASP A 46 1.54 3.81 10.55
CA ASP A 46 1.79 3.38 11.92
C ASP A 46 3.28 3.45 12.27
N VAL A 47 4.16 2.97 11.38
CA VAL A 47 5.63 3.10 11.54
C VAL A 47 6.06 4.56 11.67
N ARG A 48 5.54 5.46 10.82
CA ARG A 48 5.88 6.88 10.91
C ARG A 48 5.40 7.51 12.22
N ARG A 49 4.17 7.19 12.64
CA ARG A 49 3.61 7.69 13.90
C ARG A 49 4.44 7.21 15.08
N GLU A 50 4.83 5.95 15.10
CA GLU A 50 5.64 5.37 16.16
C GLU A 50 7.02 6.03 16.25
N LYS A 51 7.73 6.18 15.13
CA LYS A 51 9.04 6.87 15.11
C LYS A 51 8.98 8.30 15.62
N ILE A 52 7.94 9.04 15.26
CA ILE A 52 7.73 10.41 15.75
C ILE A 52 7.46 10.39 17.25
N ALA A 53 6.60 9.50 17.73
CA ALA A 53 6.29 9.37 19.15
C ALA A 53 7.52 8.95 19.97
N GLU A 54 8.33 8.03 19.46
CA GLU A 54 9.58 7.59 20.07
C GLU A 54 10.58 8.73 20.19
N PHE A 55 10.77 9.51 19.11
CA PHE A 55 11.62 10.70 19.14
C PHE A 55 11.22 11.64 20.29
N TYR A 56 9.94 12.04 20.35
CA TYR A 56 9.46 12.96 21.39
C TYR A 56 9.43 12.37 22.81
N ARG A 57 9.46 11.04 22.96
CA ARG A 57 9.50 10.40 24.28
C ARG A 57 10.84 10.61 24.99
N THR A 58 11.92 10.66 24.24
CA THR A 58 13.29 10.80 24.77
C THR A 58 13.96 12.12 24.38
N TYR A 59 13.25 12.98 23.64
CA TYR A 59 13.77 14.26 23.17
C TYR A 59 13.95 15.26 24.32
N ASP A 60 15.14 15.84 24.43
CA ASP A 60 15.49 16.87 25.41
C ASP A 60 15.98 18.10 24.64
N ALA A 61 15.15 19.14 24.62
CA ALA A 61 15.38 20.33 23.82
C ALA A 61 16.60 21.13 24.29
N GLU A 62 16.92 21.13 25.58
CA GLU A 62 18.06 21.88 26.13
C GLU A 62 19.39 21.25 25.71
N LYS A 63 19.47 19.91 25.74
CA LYS A 63 20.65 19.18 25.26
C LYS A 63 20.86 19.32 23.76
N GLU A 64 19.78 19.31 22.99
CA GLU A 64 19.84 19.52 21.54
C GLU A 64 20.34 20.94 21.23
N ALA A 65 19.84 21.95 21.94
CA ALA A 65 20.29 23.34 21.81
C ALA A 65 21.77 23.50 22.16
N GLU A 66 22.23 22.95 23.29
CA GLU A 66 23.63 22.99 23.70
C GLU A 66 24.54 22.32 22.64
N ARG A 67 24.10 21.19 22.07
CA ARG A 67 24.82 20.53 20.97
C ARG A 67 24.89 21.43 19.74
N LEU A 68 23.80 22.10 19.36
CA LEU A 68 23.73 22.98 18.19
C LEU A 68 24.58 24.26 18.35
N GLU A 69 24.65 24.80 19.57
CA GLU A 69 25.54 25.93 19.90
C GLU A 69 27.01 25.52 19.82
N ARG A 70 27.37 24.35 20.36
CA ARG A 70 28.75 23.82 20.32
C ARG A 70 29.26 23.59 18.90
N ILE A 71 28.40 23.17 17.97
CA ILE A 71 28.77 23.00 16.55
C ILE A 71 28.72 24.32 15.75
N GLY A 72 28.37 25.44 16.40
CA GLY A 72 28.30 26.75 15.76
C GLY A 72 27.20 26.87 14.70
N PHE A 73 26.10 26.10 14.81
CA PHE A 73 25.02 26.09 13.82
C PHE A 73 24.28 27.43 13.75
N PHE A 74 24.15 28.12 14.89
CA PHE A 74 23.47 29.41 14.94
C PHE A 74 24.40 30.52 14.46
N GLU A 75 24.01 31.18 13.38
CA GLU A 75 24.61 32.44 12.98
C GLU A 75 24.21 33.49 14.03
N ARG A 76 25.19 34.03 14.76
CA ARG A 76 24.98 35.08 15.73
C ARG A 76 24.45 36.30 14.98
N LYS A 77 23.13 36.55 15.03
CA LYS A 77 22.57 37.84 14.60
C LYS A 77 23.17 38.92 15.50
N GLY A 78 24.12 39.67 14.93
CA GLY A 78 24.58 40.95 15.46
C GLY A 78 23.50 42.01 15.37
#